data_AF-A0A2D0HN46-F1
#
_entry.id   AF-A0A2D0HN46-F1
#
_cell.length_a   1.000
_cell.length_b   1.000
_cell.length_c   1.000
_cell.angle_alpha   90.00
_cell.angle_beta   90.00
_cell.angle_gamma   90.00
#
_symmetry.space_group_name_H-M   'P 1'
#
loop_
_entity.id
_entity.type
_entity.pdbx_description
1 polymer ?
#
loop_
_entity_poly.entity_id
_entity_poly.type
_entity_poly.pdbx_seq_one_letter_code
_entity_poly.pdbx_strand_id
1 'polypeptide(L)'
;MKPSIKSIGTTSDTHTGMWVGAMRQGRGYTPFSCQRILTEHPPGSGESHGCPYRHFSIENLITLLQGTGVTDREVLRGVKEDVEKKRYHIACNRVFEHAHKGAIAQVKEEGSWGAAEMDTIVHPNTYFKRSYLLTNGGKAD
;
A
#
# COMPACT_ATOMS: atom_id res chain seq x y z
N MET A 1 -55.34 32.74 14.43
CA MET A 1 -55.57 32.25 13.05
C MET A 1 -54.30 32.50 12.25
N LYS A 2 -53.85 31.48 11.50
CA LYS A 2 -52.50 31.35 10.92
C LYS A 2 -52.15 32.47 9.93
N PRO A 3 -50.91 32.99 9.90
CA PRO A 3 -50.42 33.71 8.73
C PRO A 3 -49.86 32.71 7.71
N SER A 4 -50.28 32.89 6.46
CA SER A 4 -49.80 32.15 5.29
C SER A 4 -48.58 32.87 4.69
N ILE A 5 -47.62 32.05 4.29
CA ILE A 5 -46.34 32.34 3.63
C ILE A 5 -46.49 33.16 2.35
N LYS A 6 -45.51 34.04 2.07
CA LYS A 6 -44.81 34.07 0.78
C LYS A 6 -43.43 34.71 0.89
N SER A 7 -42.48 34.05 0.24
CA SER A 7 -41.07 34.37 0.18
C SER A 7 -40.79 35.59 -0.67
N ILE A 8 -39.65 36.24 -0.42
CA ILE A 8 -38.77 36.85 -1.42
C ILE A 8 -37.37 36.81 -0.81
N GLY A 9 -36.43 36.19 -1.53
CA GLY A 9 -35.08 35.95 -1.09
C GLY A 9 -34.24 37.22 -1.04
N THR A 10 -33.23 37.20 -0.17
CA THR A 10 -32.02 37.99 -0.34
C THR A 10 -30.83 37.07 -0.13
N THR A 11 -29.96 37.10 -1.11
CA THR A 11 -28.67 36.44 -1.18
C THR A 11 -27.73 37.07 -0.15
N SER A 12 -27.12 36.25 0.71
CA SER A 12 -25.90 36.65 1.43
C SER A 12 -25.18 35.42 1.94
N ASP A 13 -24.11 35.09 1.21
CA ASP A 13 -22.84 34.54 1.68
C ASP A 13 -22.82 33.85 3.05
N THR A 14 -22.74 32.52 3.01
CA THR A 14 -22.18 31.72 4.12
C THR A 14 -20.95 30.98 3.60
N HIS A 15 -19.90 31.74 3.32
CA HIS A 15 -18.59 31.21 2.95
C HIS A 15 -17.78 30.85 4.22
N THR A 16 -18.32 30.00 5.09
CA THR A 16 -17.55 29.30 6.13
C THR A 16 -18.40 28.17 6.71
N GLY A 17 -18.08 26.91 6.39
CA GLY A 17 -18.74 25.76 7.02
C GLY A 17 -18.79 24.45 6.24
N MET A 18 -18.31 24.40 4.99
CA MET A 18 -18.49 23.21 4.13
C MET A 18 -17.26 22.27 4.08
N TRP A 19 -16.62 21.99 5.22
CA TRP A 19 -15.53 21.00 5.29
C TRP A 19 -15.69 19.94 6.38
N VAL A 20 -16.83 19.90 7.09
CA VAL A 20 -17.14 18.81 8.04
C VAL A 20 -18.59 18.37 7.84
N GLY A 21 -18.88 17.80 6.67
CA GLY A 21 -20.25 17.38 6.36
C GLY A 21 -20.50 16.82 4.97
N ALA A 22 -19.45 16.44 4.23
CA ALA A 22 -19.60 15.77 2.96
C ALA A 22 -18.97 14.38 3.04
N MET A 23 -19.69 13.44 3.66
CA MET A 23 -19.63 12.03 3.25
C MET A 23 -20.26 11.94 1.85
N ARG A 24 -19.66 12.64 0.87
CA ARG A 24 -19.96 12.43 -0.54
C ARG A 24 -19.60 10.98 -0.78
N GLN A 25 -20.56 10.22 -1.29
CA GLN A 25 -20.28 9.04 -2.12
C GLN A 25 -19.51 9.53 -3.36
N GLY A 26 -18.25 9.89 -3.14
CA GLY A 26 -17.35 10.41 -4.15
C GLY A 26 -16.59 9.22 -4.68
N ARG A 27 -16.88 8.83 -5.93
CA ARG A 27 -15.99 8.14 -6.88
C ARG A 27 -14.63 7.77 -6.26
N GLY A 28 -14.61 6.74 -5.42
CA GLY A 28 -13.40 6.32 -4.73
C GLY A 28 -12.51 5.69 -5.77
N TYR A 29 -11.34 6.26 -6.02
CA TYR A 29 -10.39 5.58 -6.86
C TYR A 29 -9.95 4.31 -6.15
N THR A 30 -10.28 3.14 -6.72
CA THR A 30 -9.78 1.88 -6.18
C THR A 30 -8.26 1.88 -6.32
N PRO A 31 -7.51 1.70 -5.23
CA PRO A 31 -6.07 1.66 -5.29
C PRO A 31 -5.61 0.51 -6.21
N PHE A 32 -4.45 0.69 -6.83
CA PHE A 32 -3.95 -0.27 -7.80
C PHE A 32 -3.42 -1.53 -7.12
N SER A 33 -3.82 -2.69 -7.64
CA SER A 33 -3.19 -3.98 -7.33
C SER A 33 -1.81 -4.07 -7.96
N CYS A 34 -0.96 -4.99 -7.45
CA CYS A 34 0.35 -5.22 -8.04
C CYS A 34 0.24 -5.57 -9.53
N GLN A 35 -0.75 -6.36 -9.92
CA GLN A 35 -0.98 -6.71 -11.32
C GLN A 35 -1.27 -5.47 -12.18
N ARG A 36 -2.15 -4.57 -11.73
CA ARG A 36 -2.40 -3.31 -12.46
C ARG A 36 -1.12 -2.49 -12.58
N ILE A 37 -0.36 -2.32 -11.50
CA ILE A 37 0.90 -1.55 -11.50
C ILE A 37 1.90 -2.11 -12.52
N LEU A 38 1.92 -3.43 -12.75
CA LEU A 38 2.80 -4.06 -13.72
C LEU A 38 2.33 -3.88 -15.18
N THR A 39 1.03 -3.77 -15.41
CA THR A 39 0.43 -3.71 -16.76
C THR A 39 0.12 -2.29 -17.25
N GLU A 40 -0.02 -1.34 -16.33
CA GLU A 40 -0.20 0.08 -16.65
C GLU A 40 1.04 0.66 -17.33
N HIS A 41 0.91 1.89 -17.85
CA HIS A 41 1.97 2.59 -18.57
C HIS A 41 3.28 2.62 -17.77
N PRO A 42 4.42 2.17 -18.33
CA PRO A 42 5.70 2.19 -17.65
C PRO A 42 6.10 3.63 -17.30
N PRO A 43 6.81 3.86 -16.19
CA PRO A 43 7.26 5.20 -15.82
C PRO A 43 8.18 5.79 -16.89
N GLY A 44 7.86 7.00 -17.34
CA GLY A 44 8.69 7.83 -18.20
C GLY A 44 9.78 8.57 -17.43
N SER A 45 10.59 9.33 -18.15
CA SER A 45 11.64 10.17 -17.54
C SER A 45 11.03 11.20 -16.59
N GLY A 46 11.45 11.18 -15.32
CA GLY A 46 10.94 12.09 -14.29
C GLY A 46 9.70 11.58 -13.53
N GLU A 47 9.13 10.43 -13.94
CA GLU A 47 8.02 9.80 -13.22
C GLU A 47 8.53 8.77 -12.22
N SER A 48 7.84 8.63 -11.07
CA SER A 48 8.27 7.75 -9.96
C SER A 48 7.22 6.69 -9.60
N HIS A 49 6.29 6.36 -10.51
CA HIS A 49 5.31 5.29 -10.30
C HIS A 49 5.82 3.92 -10.78
N GLY A 50 5.04 2.88 -10.50
CA GLY A 50 5.32 1.53 -10.96
C GLY A 50 5.89 0.62 -9.86
N CYS A 51 6.31 -0.58 -10.27
CA CYS A 51 6.93 -1.55 -9.38
C CYS A 51 8.46 -1.43 -9.47
N PRO A 52 9.17 -1.16 -8.36
CA PRO A 52 10.64 -1.05 -8.38
C PRO A 52 11.30 -2.37 -8.83
N TYR A 53 10.73 -3.51 -8.46
CA TYR A 53 11.20 -4.84 -8.89
C TYR A 53 11.12 -5.08 -10.40
N ARG A 54 10.31 -4.29 -11.14
CA ARG A 54 10.20 -4.38 -12.61
C ARG A 54 10.99 -3.30 -13.33
N HIS A 55 10.93 -2.06 -12.83
CA HIS A 55 11.40 -0.89 -13.57
C HIS A 55 12.83 -0.47 -13.21
N PHE A 56 13.34 -0.85 -12.04
CA PHE A 56 14.73 -0.56 -11.70
C PHE A 56 15.64 -1.64 -12.31
N SER A 57 16.87 -1.25 -12.65
CA SER A 57 17.92 -2.23 -12.90
C SER A 57 18.16 -3.03 -11.62
N ILE A 58 18.63 -4.27 -11.76
CA ILE A 58 18.93 -5.14 -10.62
C ILE A 58 19.90 -4.44 -9.66
N GLU A 59 20.94 -3.78 -10.18
CA GLU A 59 21.93 -3.06 -9.35
C GLU A 59 21.31 -1.91 -8.55
N ASN A 60 20.44 -1.11 -9.17
CA ASN A 60 19.74 -0.03 -8.48
C ASN A 60 18.75 -0.57 -7.45
N LEU A 61 18.06 -1.67 -7.76
CA LEU A 61 17.16 -2.33 -6.83
C LEU A 61 17.92 -2.86 -5.59
N ILE A 62 19.07 -3.51 -5.79
CA ILE A 62 19.88 -4.02 -4.67
C ILE A 62 20.40 -2.87 -3.81
N THR A 63 20.89 -1.80 -4.43
CA THR A 63 21.34 -0.60 -3.71
C THR A 63 20.20 0.01 -2.89
N LEU A 64 19.00 0.11 -3.47
CA LEU A 64 17.80 0.58 -2.76
C LEU A 64 17.48 -0.32 -1.55
N LEU A 65 17.43 -1.64 -1.74
CA LEU A 65 17.10 -2.59 -0.68
C LEU A 65 18.12 -2.54 0.48
N GLN A 66 19.41 -2.44 0.16
CA GLN A 66 20.45 -2.24 1.16
C GLN A 66 20.27 -0.93 1.92
N GLY A 67 19.92 0.16 1.23
CA GLY A 67 19.59 1.45 1.84
C GLY A 67 18.39 1.40 2.80
N THR A 68 17.45 0.46 2.58
CA THR A 68 16.32 0.21 3.49
C THR A 68 16.64 -0.72 4.67
N GLY A 69 17.87 -1.26 4.74
CA GLY A 69 18.32 -2.13 5.82
C GLY A 69 18.38 -3.62 5.48
N VAL A 70 18.07 -4.03 4.24
CA VAL A 70 18.18 -5.43 3.80
C VAL A 70 19.64 -5.74 3.46
N THR A 71 20.36 -6.31 4.42
CA THR A 71 21.79 -6.62 4.29
C THR A 71 22.09 -8.11 4.10
N ASP A 72 21.11 -8.97 4.29
CA ASP A 72 21.25 -10.42 4.15
C ASP A 72 21.54 -10.81 2.69
N ARG A 73 22.70 -11.43 2.47
CA ARG A 73 23.19 -11.82 1.14
C ARG A 73 22.30 -12.86 0.46
N GLU A 74 21.74 -13.79 1.23
CA GLU A 74 20.89 -14.85 0.69
C GLU A 74 19.53 -14.29 0.25
N VAL A 75 18.99 -13.35 1.01
CA VAL A 75 17.78 -12.62 0.63
C VAL A 75 18.01 -11.83 -0.65
N LEU A 76 19.09 -11.05 -0.73
CA LEU A 76 19.42 -10.25 -1.92
C LEU A 76 19.66 -11.13 -3.17
N ARG A 77 20.33 -12.28 -3.01
CA ARG A 77 20.49 -13.28 -4.08
C ARG A 77 19.14 -13.81 -4.55
N GLY A 78 18.27 -14.20 -3.63
CA GLY A 78 16.91 -14.65 -3.95
C GLY A 78 16.08 -13.61 -4.68
N VAL A 79 16.13 -12.34 -4.23
CA VAL A 79 15.48 -11.22 -4.92
C VAL A 79 15.97 -11.10 -6.36
N LYS A 80 17.29 -11.16 -6.58
CA LYS A 80 17.88 -11.08 -7.92
C LYS A 80 17.34 -12.18 -8.83
N GLU A 81 17.34 -13.43 -8.37
CA GLU A 81 16.84 -14.57 -9.14
C GLU A 81 15.34 -14.46 -9.46
N ASP A 82 14.55 -14.01 -8.48
CA ASP A 82 13.11 -13.83 -8.65
C ASP A 82 12.81 -12.71 -9.67
N VAL A 83 13.57 -11.61 -9.65
CA VAL A 83 13.46 -10.51 -10.63
C VAL A 83 13.89 -10.95 -12.03
N GLU A 84 15.00 -11.69 -12.17
CA GLU A 84 15.45 -12.25 -13.46
C GLU A 84 14.40 -13.17 -14.08
N LYS A 85 13.70 -13.95 -13.25
CA LYS A 85 12.57 -14.80 -13.66
C LYS A 85 11.25 -14.04 -13.82
N LYS A 86 11.25 -12.71 -13.69
CA LYS A 86 10.08 -11.83 -13.75
C LYS A 86 9.00 -12.15 -12.69
N ARG A 87 9.39 -12.74 -11.57
CA ARG A 87 8.55 -13.10 -10.41
C ARG A 87 8.53 -11.97 -9.38
N TYR A 88 8.10 -10.78 -9.80
CA TYR A 88 8.20 -9.56 -8.98
C TYR A 88 7.45 -9.64 -7.65
N HIS A 89 6.31 -10.35 -7.61
CA HIS A 89 5.54 -10.51 -6.38
C HIS A 89 6.30 -11.35 -5.36
N ILE A 90 6.97 -12.41 -5.82
CA ILE A 90 7.78 -13.30 -4.98
C ILE A 90 8.99 -12.53 -4.43
N ALA A 91 9.67 -11.74 -5.28
CA ALA A 91 10.76 -10.88 -4.85
C ALA A 91 10.33 -9.89 -3.74
N CYS A 92 9.16 -9.24 -3.91
CA CYS A 92 8.60 -8.33 -2.92
C CYS A 92 8.23 -9.03 -1.60
N ASN A 93 7.62 -10.21 -1.67
CA ASN A 93 7.25 -10.99 -0.48
C ASN A 93 8.47 -11.49 0.28
N ARG A 94 9.53 -11.91 -0.42
CA ARG A 94 10.80 -12.30 0.22
C ARG A 94 11.38 -11.19 1.09
N VAL A 95 11.35 -9.95 0.59
CA VAL A 95 11.80 -8.79 1.37
C VAL A 95 10.86 -8.50 2.54
N PHE A 96 9.55 -8.60 2.35
CA PHE A 96 8.57 -8.44 3.42
C PHE A 96 8.80 -9.44 4.56
N GLU A 97 8.93 -10.72 4.23
CA GLU A 97 9.17 -11.80 5.19
C GLU A 97 10.48 -11.61 5.94
N HIS A 98 11.54 -11.16 5.24
CA HIS A 98 12.81 -10.85 5.88
C HIS A 98 12.68 -9.68 6.85
N ALA A 99 12.07 -8.57 6.43
CA ALA A 99 11.92 -7.37 7.24
C ALA A 99 11.06 -7.59 8.49
N HIS A 100 10.09 -8.50 8.44
CA HIS A 100 9.16 -8.76 9.55
C HIS A 100 9.35 -10.15 10.18
N LYS A 101 10.49 -10.82 9.96
CA LYS A 101 10.73 -12.20 10.37
C LYS A 101 10.39 -12.47 11.84
N GLY A 102 10.79 -11.56 12.74
CA GLY A 102 10.52 -11.67 14.17
C GLY A 102 9.03 -11.56 14.52
N ALA A 103 8.36 -10.51 14.03
CA ALA A 103 6.94 -10.30 14.27
C ALA A 103 6.09 -11.43 13.66
N ILE A 104 6.44 -11.90 12.46
CA ILE A 104 5.77 -13.04 11.81
C ILE A 104 5.93 -14.32 12.66
N ALA A 105 7.11 -14.56 13.24
CA ALA A 105 7.32 -15.73 14.09
C ALA A 105 6.45 -15.66 15.36
N GLN A 106 6.34 -14.49 15.98
CA GLN A 106 5.51 -14.28 17.17
C GLN A 106 4.02 -14.51 16.89
N VAL A 107 3.44 -13.89 15.85
CA VAL A 107 2.01 -14.06 15.55
C VAL A 107 1.65 -15.49 15.13
N LYS A 108 2.63 -16.23 14.58
CA LYS A 108 2.47 -17.66 14.27
C LYS A 108 2.44 -18.52 15.54
N GLU A 109 3.30 -18.21 16.52
CA GLU A 109 3.34 -18.92 17.80
C GLU A 109 2.08 -18.65 18.63
N GLU A 110 1.64 -17.40 18.68
CA GLU A 110 0.41 -16.98 19.37
C GLU A 110 -0.87 -17.48 18.68
N GLY A 111 -0.77 -17.94 17.43
CA GLY A 111 -1.92 -18.33 16.61
C GLY A 111 -2.88 -17.17 16.30
N SER A 112 -2.42 -15.92 16.41
CA SER A 112 -3.26 -14.73 16.28
C SER A 112 -3.56 -14.36 14.81
N TRP A 113 -2.77 -14.87 13.87
CA TRP A 113 -2.96 -14.65 12.43
C TRP A 113 -3.44 -15.93 11.73
N GLY A 114 -4.44 -15.79 10.87
CA GLY A 114 -5.00 -16.90 10.09
C GLY A 114 -4.23 -17.16 8.79
N ALA A 115 -4.69 -18.16 8.04
CA ALA A 115 -4.09 -18.52 6.75
C ALA A 115 -4.15 -17.37 5.72
N ALA A 116 -5.18 -16.52 5.79
CA ALA A 116 -5.36 -15.40 4.87
C ALA A 116 -4.31 -14.30 5.08
N GLU A 117 -3.87 -14.07 6.32
CA GLU A 117 -2.83 -13.09 6.63
C GLU A 117 -1.42 -13.59 6.25
N MET A 118 -1.25 -14.90 6.11
CA MET A 118 -0.02 -15.58 5.69
C MET A 118 0.08 -15.79 4.16
N ASP A 119 -0.95 -15.43 3.39
CA ASP A 119 -0.95 -15.59 1.94
C ASP A 119 0.03 -14.62 1.24
N THR A 120 0.38 -14.90 -0.02
CA THR A 120 1.25 -14.04 -0.83
C THR A 120 0.64 -12.64 -1.01
N ILE A 121 1.42 -11.60 -0.73
CA ILE A 121 0.99 -10.21 -0.89
C ILE A 121 0.97 -9.85 -2.38
N VAL A 122 -0.22 -9.49 -2.88
CA VAL A 122 -0.47 -9.10 -4.29
C VAL A 122 -1.03 -7.67 -4.44
N HIS A 123 -1.06 -6.90 -3.37
CA HIS A 123 -1.55 -5.52 -3.38
C HIS A 123 -0.70 -4.62 -2.45
N PRO A 124 -0.28 -3.41 -2.87
CA PRO A 124 0.52 -2.50 -2.04
C PRO A 124 -0.14 -2.13 -0.71
N ASN A 125 -1.43 -1.81 -0.72
CA ASN A 125 -2.15 -1.54 0.53
C ASN A 125 -2.20 -2.77 1.47
N THR A 126 -2.21 -3.99 0.94
CA THR A 126 -2.10 -5.21 1.77
C THR A 126 -0.72 -5.31 2.39
N TYR A 127 0.34 -5.00 1.64
CA TYR A 127 1.70 -4.91 2.17
C TYR A 127 1.76 -3.96 3.36
N PHE A 128 1.27 -2.73 3.16
CA PHE A 128 1.27 -1.71 4.20
C PHE A 128 0.46 -2.11 5.42
N LYS A 129 -0.80 -2.55 5.22
CA LYS A 129 -1.68 -2.94 6.32
C LYS A 129 -1.07 -4.06 7.15
N ARG A 130 -0.52 -5.11 6.50
CA ARG A 130 0.12 -6.22 7.22
C ARG A 130 1.40 -5.77 7.96
N SER A 131 2.26 -4.97 7.32
CA SER A 131 3.46 -4.41 7.95
C SER A 131 3.11 -3.59 9.20
N TYR A 132 2.08 -2.75 9.10
CA TYR A 132 1.58 -1.94 10.21
C TYR A 132 1.06 -2.81 11.35
N LEU A 133 0.22 -3.82 11.05
CA LEU A 133 -0.31 -4.73 12.07
C LEU A 133 0.79 -5.52 12.78
N LEU A 134 1.83 -5.94 12.06
CA LEU A 134 3.00 -6.65 12.62
C LEU A 134 3.87 -5.75 13.51
N THR A 135 3.94 -4.46 13.21
CA THR A 135 4.77 -3.51 13.97
C THR A 135 4.03 -2.95 15.18
N ASN A 136 2.72 -2.73 15.07
CA ASN A 136 1.90 -2.05 16.07
C ASN A 136 1.00 -3.00 16.88
N GLY A 137 1.14 -4.32 16.71
CA GLY A 137 0.42 -5.31 17.52
C GLY A 137 -1.08 -5.37 17.26
N GLY A 138 -1.51 -5.19 16.01
CA GLY A 138 -2.91 -5.39 15.62
C GLY A 138 -3.89 -4.27 15.99
N LYS A 139 -3.44 -3.14 16.57
CA LYS A 139 -4.29 -1.97 16.79
C LYS A 139 -4.41 -1.19 15.49
N ALA A 140 -5.42 -1.55 14.69
CA ALA A 140 -5.98 -0.64 13.70
C ALA A 140 -7.03 0.21 14.42
N ASP A 141 -6.68 1.47 14.70
CA ASP A 141 -7.59 2.48 15.23
C ASP A 141 -8.80 2.70 14.30
#